data_AF-A0A529KXE6-F1
#
_entry.id   AF-A0A529KXE6-F1
#
_cell.length_a   1.000
_cell.length_b   1.000
_cell.length_c   1.000
_cell.angle_alpha   90.00
_cell.angle_beta   90.00
_cell.angle_gamma   90.00
#
_symmetry.space_group_name_H-M   'P 1'
#
loop_
_entity.id
_entity.type
_entity.pdbx_description
1 polymer ?
#
loop_
_entity_poly.entity_id
_entity_poly.type
_entity_poly.pdbx_seq_one_letter_code
_entity_poly.pdbx_strand_id
1 'polypeptide(L)' 'PNGFPDRTDNWASAEGLKTRLDIAWQAAKQADDIGNPSDMLSTLIGASASAETREAIARAESRQQGLALLLMAPEFQRR' A
#
# COMPACT_ATOMS: atom_id res chain seq x y z
N PRO A 1 18.97 -9.43 14.27
CA PRO A 1 19.26 -10.51 13.30
C PRO A 1 18.33 -11.72 13.49
N ASN A 2 17.33 -11.83 12.63
CA ASN A 2 16.86 -13.10 12.06
C ASN A 2 16.00 -12.75 10.84
N GLY A 3 16.54 -13.04 9.66
CA GLY A 3 15.93 -12.73 8.38
C GLY A 3 14.64 -13.50 8.18
N PHE A 4 13.64 -12.81 7.64
CA PHE A 4 12.44 -13.45 7.11
C PHE A 4 12.81 -14.20 5.83
N PRO A 5 12.53 -15.51 5.72
CA PRO A 5 12.80 -16.25 4.50
C PRO A 5 11.80 -15.89 3.41
N ASP A 6 12.34 -15.43 2.31
CA ASP A 6 11.75 -15.17 0.99
C ASP A 6 11.12 -16.46 0.42
N ARG A 7 9.92 -16.84 0.88
CA ARG A 7 9.16 -17.97 0.31
C ARG A 7 8.21 -17.49 -0.76
N THR A 8 8.81 -17.22 -1.92
CA THR A 8 8.17 -16.82 -3.18
C THR A 8 7.59 -18.03 -3.94
N ASP A 9 7.58 -19.23 -3.34
CA ASP A 9 7.25 -20.50 -4.02
C ASP A 9 5.90 -21.14 -3.67
N ASN A 10 5.04 -20.50 -2.87
CA ASN A 10 3.70 -21.04 -2.54
C ASN A 10 2.56 -20.40 -3.35
N TRP A 11 2.90 -19.79 -4.49
CA TRP A 11 2.02 -18.84 -5.16
C TRP A 11 0.88 -19.46 -6.00
N ALA A 12 0.82 -20.78 -6.18
CA ALA A 12 -0.14 -21.43 -7.09
C ALA A 12 -1.05 -22.50 -6.44
N SER A 13 -0.87 -22.82 -5.16
CA SER A 13 -1.72 -23.81 -4.47
C SER A 13 -3.10 -23.23 -4.13
N ALA A 14 -4.17 -24.04 -4.19
CA ALA A 14 -5.55 -23.62 -3.88
C ALA A 14 -5.68 -22.98 -2.49
N GLU A 15 -4.90 -23.45 -1.52
CA GLU A 15 -4.80 -22.88 -0.17
C GLU A 15 -4.12 -21.50 -0.15
N GLY A 16 -3.13 -21.29 -1.02
CA GLY A 16 -2.47 -20.00 -1.23
C GLY A 16 -3.41 -18.97 -1.85
N LEU A 17 -4.32 -19.41 -2.73
CA LEU A 17 -5.35 -18.53 -3.30
C LEU A 17 -6.40 -18.11 -2.26
N LYS A 18 -6.86 -19.05 -1.41
CA LYS A 18 -7.79 -18.74 -0.31
C LYS A 18 -7.17 -17.80 0.72
N THR A 19 -5.91 -18.02 1.06
CA THR A 19 -5.15 -17.14 1.97
C THR A 19 -5.03 -15.73 1.40
N ARG A 20 -4.76 -15.59 0.10
CA ARG A 20 -4.74 -14.28 -0.57
C ARG A 20 -6.10 -13.60 -0.60
N LEU A 21 -7.16 -14.36 -0.83
CA LEU A 21 -8.51 -13.80 -0.84
C LEU A 21 -8.87 -13.28 0.55
N ASP A 22 -8.53 -14.01 1.61
CA ASP A 22 -8.74 -13.58 2.99
C ASP A 22 -7.92 -12.33 3.33
N ILE A 23 -6.64 -12.30 2.95
CA ILE A 23 -5.76 -11.13 3.12
C ILE A 23 -6.29 -9.92 2.32
N ALA A 24 -6.76 -10.13 1.08
CA ALA A 24 -7.34 -9.07 0.27
C ALA A 24 -8.68 -8.57 0.83
N TRP A 25 -9.50 -9.47 1.39
CA TRP A 25 -10.76 -9.12 2.05
C TRP A 25 -10.52 -8.36 3.36
N GLN A 26 -9.55 -8.78 4.17
CA GLN A 26 -9.16 -8.07 5.38
C GLN A 26 -8.51 -6.73 5.04
N ALA A 27 -7.67 -6.66 4.01
CA ALA A 27 -7.11 -5.41 3.52
C ALA A 27 -8.20 -4.48 2.96
N ALA A 28 -9.22 -5.00 2.30
CA ALA A 28 -10.37 -4.22 1.81
C ALA A 28 -11.26 -3.72 2.96
N LYS A 29 -11.46 -4.52 4.00
CA LYS A 29 -12.17 -4.11 5.23
C LYS A 29 -11.40 -3.05 6.00
N GLN A 30 -10.08 -3.25 6.15
CA GLN A 30 -9.19 -2.24 6.70
C GLN A 30 -9.16 -1.01 5.80
N ALA A 31 -9.32 -1.13 4.48
CA ALA A 31 -9.36 0.02 3.58
C ALA A 31 -10.58 0.94 3.76
N ASP A 32 -11.64 0.46 4.42
CA ASP A 32 -12.71 1.32 4.91
C ASP A 32 -12.25 2.19 6.10
N ASP A 33 -11.34 1.65 6.92
CA ASP A 33 -10.66 2.31 8.06
C ASP A 33 -9.35 3.03 7.69
N ILE A 34 -8.76 2.73 6.52
CA ILE A 34 -7.57 3.40 6.00
C ILE A 34 -7.95 4.86 5.76
N GLY A 35 -7.35 5.73 6.58
CA GLY A 35 -7.49 7.18 6.48
C GLY A 35 -7.15 7.71 5.08
N ASN A 36 -7.44 8.99 4.83
CA ASN A 36 -7.19 9.57 3.52
C ASN A 36 -5.70 9.43 3.13
N PRO A 37 -5.37 8.80 1.99
CA PRO A 37 -3.98 8.61 1.57
C PRO A 37 -3.20 9.91 1.41
N SER A 38 -3.87 11.03 1.07
CA SER A 38 -3.25 12.35 1.03
C SER A 38 -2.86 12.87 2.42
N ASP A 39 -3.63 12.53 3.44
CA ASP A 39 -3.33 12.86 4.83
C ASP A 39 -2.16 12.01 5.35
N MET A 40 -2.16 10.72 5.01
CA MET A 40 -1.04 9.82 5.28
C MET A 40 0.25 10.28 4.60
N LEU A 41 0.19 10.73 3.35
CA LEU A 41 1.36 11.28 2.64
C LEU A 41 1.93 12.49 3.40
N SER A 42 1.07 13.38 3.89
CA SER A 42 1.46 14.55 4.66
C SER A 42 2.07 14.17 6.01
N THR A 43 1.56 13.12 6.65
CA THR A 43 2.08 12.60 7.92
C THR A 43 3.41 11.86 7.76
N LEU A 44 3.52 11.01 6.74
CA LEU A 44 4.67 10.12 6.52
C LEU A 44 5.83 10.86 5.84
N ILE A 45 5.54 11.61 4.78
CA ILE A 45 6.56 12.28 3.96
C ILE A 45 6.58 13.79 4.19
N GLY A 46 5.42 14.40 4.41
CA GLY A 46 5.31 15.83 4.68
C GLY A 46 5.69 16.69 3.48
N ALA A 47 6.29 17.86 3.75
CA ALA A 47 6.62 18.85 2.73
C ALA A 47 7.63 18.34 1.67
N SER A 48 8.32 17.23 1.92
CA SER A 48 9.22 16.59 0.97
C SER A 48 8.52 15.80 -0.14
N ALA A 49 7.20 15.56 -0.03
CA ALA A 49 6.44 14.90 -1.07
C ALA A 49 6.37 15.81 -2.31
N SER A 50 6.74 15.29 -3.47
CA SER A 50 6.66 16.01 -4.73
C SER A 50 5.20 16.38 -5.06
N ALA A 51 5.03 17.44 -5.86
CA ALA A 51 3.71 17.85 -6.32
C ALA A 51 3.05 16.74 -7.15
N GLU A 52 3.82 16.04 -7.99
CA GLU A 52 3.35 14.92 -8.80
C GLU A 52 2.79 13.77 -7.96
N THR A 53 3.51 13.33 -6.92
CA THR A 53 3.03 12.29 -5.99
C THR A 53 1.75 12.72 -5.28
N ARG A 54 1.68 13.97 -4.83
CA ARG A 54 0.48 14.53 -4.18
C ARG A 54 -0.73 14.51 -5.10
N GLU A 55 -0.55 14.95 -6.34
CA GLU A 55 -1.62 14.99 -7.32
C GLU A 55 -2.07 13.59 -7.74
N ALA A 56 -1.13 12.66 -7.94
CA ALA A 56 -1.45 11.28 -8.29
C ALA A 56 -2.31 10.63 -7.19
N ILE A 57 -1.94 10.82 -5.93
CA ILE A 57 -2.69 10.29 -4.78
C ILE A 57 -4.06 10.97 -4.64
N ALA A 58 -4.15 12.28 -4.85
CA ALA A 58 -5.41 13.02 -4.77
C ALA A 58 -6.39 12.65 -5.91
N ARG A 59 -5.87 12.23 -7.07
CA ARG A 59 -6.67 11.76 -8.22
C ARG A 59 -7.01 10.27 -8.17
N ALA A 60 -6.60 9.57 -7.13
CA ALA A 60 -6.92 8.16 -6.98
C ALA A 60 -8.44 7.96 -6.86
N GLU A 61 -8.98 7.07 -7.67
CA GLU A 61 -10.40 6.70 -7.73
C GLU A 61 -10.84 5.92 -6.47
N SER A 62 -9.88 5.37 -5.72
CA SER A 62 -10.13 4.69 -4.44
C SER A 62 -9.01 4.94 -3.43
N ARG A 63 -9.32 4.77 -2.14
CA ARG A 63 -8.32 4.87 -1.07
C ARG A 63 -7.20 3.85 -1.23
N GLN A 64 -7.55 2.64 -1.67
CA GLN A 64 -6.61 1.57 -1.97
C GLN A 64 -5.64 1.97 -3.08
N GLN A 65 -6.14 2.59 -4.16
CA GLN A 65 -5.29 3.09 -5.24
C GLN A 65 -4.39 4.24 -4.76
N GLY A 66 -4.91 5.17 -3.95
CA GLY A 66 -4.12 6.25 -3.37
C GLY A 66 -3.00 5.73 -2.47
N LEU A 67 -3.29 4.69 -1.68
CA LEU A 67 -2.28 4.03 -0.85
C LEU A 67 -1.24 3.29 -1.70
N ALA A 68 -1.65 2.61 -2.77
CA ALA A 68 -0.72 1.97 -3.70
C ALA A 68 0.23 3.00 -4.34
N LEU A 69 -0.29 4.14 -4.78
CA LEU A 69 0.52 5.25 -5.31
C LEU A 69 1.49 5.81 -4.27
N LEU A 70 1.04 5.95 -3.02
CA LEU A 70 1.88 6.39 -1.90
C LEU A 70 3.04 5.43 -1.63
N LEU A 71 2.78 4.12 -1.62
CA LEU A 71 3.82 3.10 -1.40
C LEU A 71 4.78 2.97 -2.60
N MET A 72 4.30 3.24 -3.81
CA MET A 72 5.11 3.25 -5.03
C MET A 72 5.91 4.55 -5.22
N ALA A 73 5.58 5.62 -4.47
CA ALA A 73 6.25 6.90 -4.60
C ALA A 73 7.75 6.78 -4.31
N PRO A 74 8.64 7.39 -5.13
CA PRO A 74 10.08 7.32 -4.93
C PRO A 74 10.52 7.92 -3.59
N GLU A 75 9.74 8.86 -3.04
CA GLU A 75 9.98 9.46 -1.73
C GLU A 75 9.80 8.45 -0.57
N PHE A 76 8.97 7.41 -0.77
CA PHE A 76 8.73 6.35 0.21
C PHE A 76 9.84 5.28 0.19
N GLN A 77 10.41 5.02 -0.99
CA GLN A 77 11.47 4.03 -1.19
C GLN A 77 12.87 4.52 -0.75
N ARG A 78 13.04 5.83 -0.57
CA ARG A 78 14.32 6.46 -0.18
C ARG A 78 14.47 6.68 1.33
N ARG A 79 13.49 6.26 2.14
CA ARG A 79 13.53 6.35 3.61
C ARG A 79 13.82 5.01 4.26
#